data_AF-A0A957T575-F1
#
_entry.id   AF-A0A957T575-F1
#
_cell.length_a   1.000
_cell.length_b   1.000
_cell.length_c   1.000
_cell.angle_alpha   90.00
_cell.angle_beta   90.00
_cell.angle_gamma   90.00
#
_symmetry.space_group_name_H-M   'P 1'
#
loop_
_entity.id
_entity.type
_entity.pdbx_description
1 polymer ?
#
loop_
_entity_poly.entity_id
_entity_poly.type
_entity_poly.pdbx_seq_one_letter_code
_entity_poly.pdbx_strand_id
1 'polypeptide(L)'
;MNAKIWIIATFCTILAAAFAWQAENVGAAPGQQTVPKPHNVTYGFVQDSQDLLRVTASIFPDFTSDDVTISTAVFSFLLPVGTTTTPEIPTAPSKGQFSNVNGIWSVQKLTPALFTSIALDPSLLQGRDVYQAIYSPGTAAPRTQAGQPVPLFTFRLPGNCTGLAVEVLTNDSPIQQALLTALGANLNNQMSIRVDDSPSMDLHLGNQPNLGKLDCPLTAPQDSDGDDVADSIDLDDDNDGVTDAQEGSTDADGDGIPNSLDLDSDGDNMNDVDEAGGSDPDEDGIIGEGAIEDSDGDGLADPVDEDSGGAALTPPDNDEDGVPDLLESNSADADGDGNPDQADPDDADTCVPNPGADPCDLDDDGIPNQHDPDADNDGYPNTQEEAAGSDPFDGSSVPGDNDGDGILDHADPDDDNDGLTDAAEATAGTNPLRADSDGDGKSDAYEVGGSVVTPQDSDGDGIINALESSLEDADSDGVADEHDPLNHDACAPNPTANACDFDGDGLPNVSDEDDDGDGIADTVEGNEDTDNDGLP
;
A
#
# COMPACT_ATOMS: atom_id res chain seq x y z
N MET A 1 -34.37 -52.32 32.16
CA MET A 1 -35.37 -51.25 32.03
C MET A 1 -34.68 -50.16 31.27
N ASN A 2 -34.90 -50.12 29.95
CA ASN A 2 -34.07 -49.40 28.99
C ASN A 2 -34.68 -48.03 28.75
N ALA A 3 -34.17 -46.99 29.42
CA ALA A 3 -34.42 -45.62 29.03
C ALA A 3 -33.43 -45.28 27.92
N LYS A 4 -33.90 -45.35 26.66
CA LYS A 4 -33.22 -44.75 25.52
C LYS A 4 -33.09 -43.25 25.79
N ILE A 5 -31.86 -42.78 26.02
CA ILE A 5 -31.52 -41.37 26.15
C ILE A 5 -31.71 -40.77 24.76
N TRP A 6 -32.71 -39.91 24.62
CA TRP A 6 -32.94 -39.10 23.42
C TRP A 6 -31.86 -38.01 23.38
N ILE A 7 -30.71 -38.34 22.80
CA ILE A 7 -29.78 -37.34 22.27
C ILE A 7 -30.41 -36.82 20.98
N ILE A 8 -30.54 -35.50 20.88
CA ILE A 8 -31.28 -34.79 19.84
C ILE A 8 -30.68 -35.11 18.47
N ALA A 9 -31.36 -35.98 17.72
CA ALA A 9 -31.27 -36.08 16.28
C ALA A 9 -32.42 -35.27 15.68
N THR A 10 -32.19 -33.99 15.45
CA THR A 10 -32.97 -33.21 14.48
C THR A 10 -32.01 -32.76 13.40
N PHE A 11 -31.64 -33.69 12.52
CA PHE A 11 -30.90 -33.35 11.30
C PHE A 11 -31.87 -32.77 10.27
N CYS A 12 -31.62 -31.50 9.96
CA CYS A 12 -32.09 -30.81 8.78
C CYS A 12 -31.54 -31.54 7.54
N THR A 13 -32.41 -31.94 6.61
CA THR A 13 -32.03 -32.33 5.26
C THR A 13 -31.66 -31.08 4.47
N ILE A 14 -30.37 -30.87 4.18
CA ILE A 14 -29.95 -30.00 3.08
C ILE A 14 -29.00 -30.80 2.20
N LEU A 15 -29.34 -30.85 0.91
CA LEU A 15 -28.60 -31.54 -0.14
C LEU A 15 -27.19 -30.95 -0.27
N ALA A 16 -26.19 -31.84 -0.32
CA ALA A 16 -24.88 -31.51 -0.86
C ALA A 16 -25.00 -31.27 -2.37
N ALA A 17 -24.73 -30.05 -2.82
CA ALA A 17 -24.35 -29.76 -4.19
C ALA A 17 -22.88 -29.30 -4.16
N ALA A 18 -21.97 -30.24 -4.37
CA ALA A 18 -20.57 -29.91 -4.63
C ALA A 18 -20.46 -29.45 -6.09
N PHE A 19 -20.18 -28.17 -6.31
CA PHE A 19 -19.59 -27.68 -7.54
C PHE A 19 -18.14 -27.32 -7.22
N ALA A 20 -17.21 -28.16 -7.68
CA ALA A 20 -15.80 -27.80 -7.75
C ALA A 20 -15.63 -26.88 -8.97
N TRP A 21 -15.08 -25.68 -8.78
CA TRP A 21 -14.56 -24.86 -9.86
C TRP A 21 -13.05 -24.70 -9.65
N GLN A 22 -12.29 -25.15 -10.65
CA GLN A 22 -10.84 -24.99 -10.72
C GLN A 22 -10.51 -23.53 -11.00
N ALA A 23 -9.61 -22.95 -10.21
CA ALA A 23 -8.97 -21.68 -10.54
C ALA A 23 -7.88 -21.92 -11.61
N GLU A 24 -8.04 -21.32 -12.78
CA GLU A 24 -6.95 -21.00 -13.69
C GLU A 24 -7.01 -19.49 -13.97
N ASN A 25 -5.87 -18.83 -13.78
CA ASN A 25 -5.62 -17.40 -14.03
C ASN A 25 -5.92 -17.00 -15.47
N VAL A 26 -6.72 -15.94 -15.68
CA VAL A 26 -6.61 -15.08 -16.86
C VAL A 26 -7.18 -13.66 -16.62
N GLY A 27 -6.32 -12.65 -16.78
CA GLY A 27 -6.59 -11.32 -17.35
C GLY A 27 -7.72 -10.46 -16.79
N ALA A 28 -7.37 -9.42 -16.02
CA ALA A 28 -8.28 -8.38 -15.54
C ALA A 28 -8.65 -7.33 -16.61
N ALA A 29 -9.90 -6.84 -16.56
CA ALA A 29 -10.40 -5.54 -17.05
C ALA A 29 -11.75 -5.22 -16.34
N PRO A 30 -12.18 -3.94 -16.24
CA PRO A 30 -12.53 -3.33 -14.96
C PRO A 30 -14.02 -3.40 -14.60
N GLY A 31 -14.26 -3.59 -13.30
CA GLY A 31 -15.57 -3.75 -12.67
C GLY A 31 -15.52 -4.80 -11.57
N GLN A 32 -14.49 -4.77 -10.71
CA GLN A 32 -14.41 -5.68 -9.58
C GLN A 32 -15.48 -5.30 -8.55
N GLN A 33 -16.59 -6.03 -8.53
CA GLN A 33 -17.14 -6.43 -7.25
C GLN A 33 -16.10 -7.37 -6.64
N THR A 34 -15.29 -6.83 -5.72
CA THR A 34 -14.44 -7.62 -4.84
C THR A 34 -15.33 -8.66 -4.17
N VAL A 35 -15.06 -9.94 -4.41
CA VAL A 35 -15.64 -11.00 -3.57
C VAL A 35 -15.14 -10.69 -2.15
N PRO A 36 -16.02 -10.46 -1.15
CA PRO A 36 -15.57 -10.14 0.19
C PRO A 36 -14.64 -11.23 0.71
N LYS A 37 -13.47 -10.83 1.25
CA LYS A 37 -12.59 -11.73 1.98
C LYS A 37 -13.42 -12.37 3.11
N PRO A 38 -13.42 -13.71 3.26
CA PRO A 38 -14.14 -14.34 4.36
C PRO A 38 -13.50 -13.92 5.69
N HIS A 39 -14.29 -13.36 6.61
CA HIS A 39 -13.90 -13.08 7.98
C HIS A 39 -13.62 -14.37 8.76
N ASN A 40 -12.63 -14.41 9.63
CA ASN A 40 -12.31 -15.53 10.50
C ASN A 40 -12.72 -15.29 11.95
N VAL A 41 -13.01 -16.39 12.64
CA VAL A 41 -13.17 -16.41 14.10
C VAL A 41 -12.28 -17.51 14.62
N THR A 42 -11.26 -17.13 15.37
CA THR A 42 -10.43 -18.09 16.11
C THR A 42 -11.04 -18.35 17.48
N TYR A 43 -10.60 -19.42 18.13
CA TYR A 43 -11.08 -19.80 19.45
C TYR A 43 -9.91 -20.25 20.29
N GLY A 44 -9.95 -19.91 21.57
CA GLY A 44 -8.82 -20.14 22.46
C GLY A 44 -9.20 -19.91 23.91
N PHE A 45 -8.20 -19.51 24.69
CA PHE A 45 -8.30 -19.33 26.12
C PHE A 45 -7.64 -18.02 26.53
N VAL A 46 -8.31 -17.25 27.38
CA VAL A 46 -7.77 -16.07 28.06
C VAL A 46 -7.52 -16.45 29.51
N GLN A 47 -6.28 -16.30 29.98
CA GLN A 47 -5.90 -16.58 31.37
C GLN A 47 -6.07 -15.32 32.22
N ASP A 48 -6.60 -15.47 33.43
CA ASP A 48 -6.76 -14.36 34.39
C ASP A 48 -5.38 -14.00 34.99
N SER A 49 -4.95 -12.75 34.83
CA SER A 49 -3.64 -12.26 35.30
C SER A 49 -3.49 -12.36 36.83
N GLN A 50 -4.60 -12.27 37.58
CA GLN A 50 -4.60 -12.27 39.04
C GLN A 50 -4.86 -13.65 39.67
N ASP A 51 -5.46 -14.58 38.94
CA ASP A 51 -5.63 -15.99 39.33
C ASP A 51 -5.27 -16.90 38.14
N LEU A 52 -3.99 -17.25 37.98
CA LEU A 52 -3.48 -18.08 36.88
C LEU A 52 -4.27 -19.39 36.64
N LEU A 53 -4.94 -19.93 37.65
CA LEU A 53 -5.76 -21.14 37.51
C LEU A 53 -7.14 -20.86 36.92
N ARG A 54 -7.55 -19.60 36.83
CA ARG A 54 -8.81 -19.14 36.28
C ARG A 54 -8.58 -18.75 34.82
N VAL A 55 -9.32 -19.41 33.94
CA VAL A 55 -9.19 -19.30 32.50
C VAL A 55 -10.58 -19.18 31.90
N THR A 56 -10.72 -18.32 30.90
CA THR A 56 -11.95 -18.10 30.15
C THR A 56 -11.78 -18.67 28.75
N ALA A 57 -12.69 -19.55 28.33
CA ALA A 57 -12.77 -19.94 26.92
C ALA A 57 -13.40 -18.78 26.14
N SER A 58 -12.74 -18.34 25.07
CA SER A 58 -13.15 -17.17 24.28
C SER A 58 -13.07 -17.45 22.78
N ILE A 59 -13.71 -16.58 22.00
CA ILE A 59 -13.55 -16.50 20.54
C ILE A 59 -12.96 -15.13 20.19
N PHE A 60 -12.11 -15.06 19.16
CA PHE A 60 -11.43 -13.84 18.71
C PHE A 60 -11.79 -13.62 17.24
N PRO A 61 -12.65 -12.64 16.92
CA PRO A 61 -13.00 -12.30 15.55
C PRO A 61 -11.88 -11.47 14.90
N ASP A 62 -11.68 -11.60 13.59
CA ASP A 62 -10.78 -10.73 12.81
C ASP A 62 -11.52 -9.50 12.22
N PHE A 63 -12.62 -9.09 12.85
CA PHE A 63 -13.51 -8.05 12.32
C PHE A 63 -14.27 -7.28 13.40
N THR A 64 -14.41 -5.98 13.15
CA THR A 64 -15.25 -5.06 13.91
C THR A 64 -16.59 -4.85 13.20
N SER A 65 -17.71 -5.11 13.88
CA SER A 65 -19.05 -4.88 13.31
C SER A 65 -20.13 -4.78 14.39
N ASP A 66 -21.08 -3.89 14.16
CA ASP A 66 -22.31 -3.73 14.94
C ASP A 66 -23.49 -4.59 14.44
N ASP A 67 -23.31 -5.26 13.29
CA ASP A 67 -24.35 -6.06 12.62
C ASP A 67 -23.86 -7.48 12.32
N VAL A 68 -23.79 -8.26 13.40
CA VAL A 68 -23.41 -9.67 13.34
C VAL A 68 -24.65 -10.57 13.47
N THR A 69 -24.74 -11.64 12.68
CA THR A 69 -25.76 -12.68 12.89
C THR A 69 -25.14 -14.05 12.99
N ILE A 70 -25.14 -14.61 14.19
CA ILE A 70 -24.69 -16.00 14.43
C ILE A 70 -25.88 -16.93 14.23
N SER A 71 -25.83 -17.77 13.19
CA SER A 71 -26.90 -18.72 12.88
C SER A 71 -26.79 -20.01 13.70
N THR A 72 -25.57 -20.55 13.82
CA THR A 72 -25.26 -21.75 14.61
C THR A 72 -23.82 -21.67 15.09
N ALA A 73 -23.56 -22.05 16.34
CA ALA A 73 -22.20 -22.25 16.83
C ALA A 73 -22.12 -23.40 17.84
N VAL A 74 -21.09 -24.23 17.70
CA VAL A 74 -20.76 -25.33 18.61
C VAL A 74 -19.26 -25.26 18.88
N PHE A 75 -18.88 -25.31 20.15
CA PHE A 75 -17.48 -25.33 20.58
C PHE A 75 -17.26 -26.41 21.64
N SER A 76 -16.15 -27.13 21.52
CA SER A 76 -15.79 -28.29 22.34
C SER A 76 -14.38 -28.11 22.90
N PHE A 77 -14.26 -28.25 24.22
CA PHE A 77 -13.03 -28.05 24.98
C PHE A 77 -12.72 -29.30 25.81
N LEU A 78 -11.44 -29.57 26.04
CA LEU A 78 -10.95 -30.70 26.82
C LEU A 78 -10.18 -30.16 28.02
N LEU A 79 -10.79 -30.28 29.21
CA LEU A 79 -10.31 -29.65 30.44
C LEU A 79 -9.91 -30.71 31.47
N PRO A 80 -8.85 -30.50 32.28
CA PRO A 80 -8.47 -31.40 33.37
C PRO A 80 -9.64 -31.82 34.28
N VAL A 81 -9.69 -33.09 34.69
CA VAL A 81 -10.69 -33.55 35.66
C VAL A 81 -10.50 -32.81 36.99
N GLY A 82 -11.60 -32.34 37.58
CA GLY A 82 -11.59 -31.53 38.80
C GLY A 82 -11.69 -30.03 38.54
N THR A 83 -11.67 -29.61 37.28
CA THR A 83 -11.99 -28.23 36.88
C THR A 83 -13.39 -27.83 37.36
N THR A 84 -13.45 -26.69 38.05
CA THR A 84 -14.70 -26.07 38.52
C THR A 84 -15.10 -24.95 37.58
N THR A 85 -16.40 -24.70 37.39
CA THR A 85 -16.90 -23.66 36.49
C THR A 85 -17.89 -22.77 37.22
N THR A 86 -18.02 -21.52 36.77
CA THR A 86 -18.95 -20.56 37.35
C THR A 86 -19.82 -19.93 36.26
N PRO A 87 -21.14 -20.17 36.23
CA PRO A 87 -21.90 -21.18 36.97
C PRO A 87 -21.43 -22.63 36.76
N GLU A 88 -21.80 -23.50 37.70
CA GLU A 88 -21.48 -24.94 37.64
C GLU A 88 -22.14 -25.60 36.42
N ILE A 89 -21.35 -26.23 35.57
CA ILE A 89 -21.84 -26.93 34.38
C ILE A 89 -22.20 -28.37 34.79
N PRO A 90 -23.48 -28.78 34.67
CA PRO A 90 -23.90 -30.11 35.04
C PRO A 90 -23.39 -31.16 34.03
N THR A 91 -23.24 -32.39 34.50
CA THR A 91 -22.94 -33.52 33.62
C THR A 91 -24.12 -33.83 32.71
N ALA A 92 -23.85 -34.13 31.43
CA ALA A 92 -24.86 -34.54 30.48
C ALA A 92 -25.68 -35.75 31.01
N PRO A 93 -27.00 -35.80 30.78
CA PRO A 93 -27.75 -35.04 29.77
C PRO A 93 -28.27 -33.67 30.22
N SER A 94 -28.03 -33.28 31.48
CA SER A 94 -28.38 -31.93 31.94
C SER A 94 -27.46 -30.89 31.30
N LYS A 95 -27.98 -29.68 31.05
CA LYS A 95 -27.23 -28.56 30.48
C LYS A 95 -27.27 -27.36 31.42
N GLY A 96 -26.14 -26.67 31.54
CA GLY A 96 -26.06 -25.33 32.11
C GLY A 96 -26.33 -24.28 31.04
N GLN A 97 -26.47 -23.02 31.46
CA GLN A 97 -26.66 -21.89 30.55
C GLN A 97 -25.86 -20.66 31.01
N PHE A 98 -25.38 -19.90 30.03
CA PHE A 98 -24.64 -18.64 30.17
C PHE A 98 -25.18 -17.65 29.14
N SER A 99 -25.02 -16.35 29.37
CA SER A 99 -25.37 -15.32 28.39
C SER A 99 -24.27 -14.28 28.31
N ASN A 100 -23.93 -13.86 27.10
CA ASN A 100 -22.98 -12.78 26.81
C ASN A 100 -23.60 -11.79 25.81
N VAL A 101 -22.80 -10.82 25.34
CA VAL A 101 -23.23 -9.83 24.33
C VAL A 101 -23.71 -10.49 23.04
N ASN A 102 -23.25 -11.70 22.74
CA ASN A 102 -23.61 -12.44 21.53
C ASN A 102 -24.85 -13.33 21.68
N GLY A 103 -25.39 -13.58 22.88
CA GLY A 103 -26.62 -14.37 23.08
C GLY A 103 -26.53 -15.40 24.21
N ILE A 104 -27.31 -16.49 24.12
CA ILE A 104 -27.39 -17.52 25.16
C ILE A 104 -26.62 -18.77 24.73
N TRP A 105 -25.74 -19.26 25.60
CA TRP A 105 -24.97 -20.48 25.41
C TRP A 105 -25.48 -21.58 26.33
N SER A 106 -25.74 -22.76 25.79
CA SER A 106 -26.00 -23.98 26.57
C SER A 106 -24.74 -24.82 26.64
N VAL A 107 -24.32 -25.21 27.85
CA VAL A 107 -23.06 -25.95 28.03
C VAL A 107 -23.32 -27.26 28.75
N GLN A 108 -22.65 -28.33 28.32
CA GLN A 108 -22.75 -29.66 28.92
C GLN A 108 -21.38 -30.28 29.14
N LYS A 109 -21.25 -31.04 30.23
CA LYS A 109 -20.02 -31.76 30.60
C LYS A 109 -20.15 -33.26 30.32
N LEU A 110 -19.24 -33.81 29.53
CA LEU A 110 -19.11 -35.24 29.24
C LEU A 110 -17.91 -35.79 30.02
N THR A 111 -18.18 -36.75 30.90
CA THR A 111 -17.18 -37.34 31.81
C THR A 111 -16.74 -38.74 31.36
N PRO A 112 -15.61 -39.27 31.87
CA PRO A 112 -15.22 -40.66 31.65
C PRO A 112 -16.31 -41.69 31.99
N ALA A 113 -17.12 -41.41 33.02
CA ALA A 113 -18.27 -42.25 33.40
C ALA A 113 -19.35 -42.28 32.31
N LEU A 114 -19.61 -41.13 31.67
CA LEU A 114 -20.53 -41.04 30.54
C LEU A 114 -19.98 -41.81 29.33
N PHE A 115 -18.71 -41.66 28.99
CA PHE A 115 -18.06 -42.41 27.90
C PHE A 115 -18.23 -43.93 28.08
N THR A 116 -17.99 -44.42 29.29
CA THR A 116 -18.21 -45.83 29.63
C THR A 116 -19.67 -46.25 29.42
N SER A 117 -20.63 -45.40 29.81
CA SER A 117 -22.07 -45.69 29.69
C SER A 117 -22.58 -45.82 28.25
N ILE A 118 -21.86 -45.22 27.29
CA ILE A 118 -22.14 -45.26 25.85
C ILE A 118 -21.18 -46.18 25.08
N ALA A 119 -20.44 -47.06 25.79
CA ALA A 119 -19.49 -48.01 25.23
C ALA A 119 -18.30 -47.38 24.47
N LEU A 120 -17.86 -46.19 24.89
CA LEU A 120 -16.59 -45.58 24.47
C LEU A 120 -15.48 -45.84 25.49
N ASP A 121 -14.23 -45.86 25.01
CA ASP A 121 -13.05 -46.03 25.87
C ASP A 121 -12.73 -44.72 26.61
N PRO A 122 -12.85 -44.68 27.96
CA PRO A 122 -12.52 -43.49 28.73
C PRO A 122 -11.04 -43.11 28.68
N SER A 123 -10.12 -43.99 28.25
CA SER A 123 -8.69 -43.65 28.13
C SER A 123 -8.43 -42.58 27.07
N LEU A 124 -9.33 -42.42 26.10
CA LEU A 124 -9.25 -41.36 25.08
C LEU A 124 -9.22 -39.97 25.69
N LEU A 125 -9.82 -39.80 26.87
CA LEU A 125 -9.88 -38.52 27.58
C LEU A 125 -8.61 -38.16 28.33
N GLN A 126 -7.69 -39.12 28.55
CA GLN A 126 -6.38 -38.90 29.18
C GLN A 126 -6.43 -38.10 30.50
N GLY A 127 -7.45 -38.32 31.34
CA GLY A 127 -7.61 -37.61 32.61
C GLY A 127 -8.31 -36.25 32.52
N ARG A 128 -9.02 -35.99 31.42
CA ARG A 128 -9.78 -34.76 31.15
C ARG A 128 -11.29 -35.03 31.00
N ASP A 129 -12.09 -33.98 31.02
CA ASP A 129 -13.53 -33.97 30.74
C ASP A 129 -13.78 -33.14 29.46
N VAL A 130 -14.75 -33.52 28.64
CA VAL A 130 -15.14 -32.74 27.45
C VAL A 130 -16.27 -31.78 27.83
N TYR A 131 -16.10 -30.50 27.54
CA TYR A 131 -17.09 -29.46 27.71
C TYR A 131 -17.58 -29.02 26.33
N GLN A 132 -18.88 -29.07 26.09
CA GLN A 132 -19.47 -28.64 24.83
C GLN A 132 -20.41 -27.46 25.06
N ALA A 133 -20.07 -26.32 24.46
CA ALA A 133 -20.91 -25.12 24.39
C ALA A 133 -21.66 -25.09 23.06
N ILE A 134 -22.96 -24.80 23.12
CA ILE A 134 -23.85 -24.74 21.96
C ILE A 134 -24.63 -23.43 22.04
N TYR A 135 -24.50 -22.62 20.99
CA TYR A 135 -25.15 -21.34 20.87
C TYR A 135 -26.66 -21.46 20.63
N SER A 136 -27.42 -20.55 21.24
CA SER A 136 -28.84 -20.32 21.00
C SER A 136 -29.02 -18.84 20.62
N PRO A 137 -29.45 -18.54 19.38
CA PRO A 137 -29.55 -17.17 18.88
C PRO A 137 -30.33 -16.23 19.79
N GLY A 138 -29.73 -15.06 20.04
CA GLY A 138 -30.36 -13.93 20.74
C GLY A 138 -31.31 -13.14 19.83
N THR A 139 -31.96 -12.11 20.39
CA THR A 139 -32.86 -11.20 19.65
C THR A 139 -32.22 -9.88 19.24
N ALA A 140 -30.99 -9.60 19.67
CA ALA A 140 -30.24 -8.37 19.37
C ALA A 140 -29.02 -8.72 18.50
N ALA A 141 -28.65 -7.81 17.60
CA ALA A 141 -27.38 -7.88 16.88
C ALA A 141 -26.23 -7.76 17.88
N PRO A 142 -25.28 -8.72 17.90
CA PRO A 142 -24.04 -8.59 18.65
C PRO A 142 -23.15 -7.51 18.06
N ARG A 143 -22.35 -6.90 18.93
CA ARG A 143 -21.22 -6.05 18.56
C ARG A 143 -19.94 -6.87 18.72
N THR A 144 -19.04 -6.79 17.76
CA THR A 144 -17.70 -7.37 17.81
C THR A 144 -16.67 -6.33 17.41
N GLN A 145 -15.45 -6.52 17.90
CA GLN A 145 -14.27 -5.74 17.56
C GLN A 145 -13.17 -6.74 17.21
N ALA A 146 -12.37 -6.42 16.18
CA ALA A 146 -11.28 -7.28 15.76
C ALA A 146 -10.29 -7.46 16.92
N GLY A 147 -9.69 -8.65 17.06
CA GLY A 147 -8.76 -8.94 18.16
C GLY A 147 -9.43 -9.20 19.51
N GLN A 148 -10.49 -8.45 19.85
CA GLN A 148 -11.13 -8.51 21.17
C GLN A 148 -11.80 -9.86 21.51
N PRO A 149 -11.45 -10.51 22.64
CA PRO A 149 -12.01 -11.80 23.03
C PRO A 149 -13.48 -11.69 23.47
N VAL A 150 -14.36 -12.44 22.81
CA VAL A 150 -15.74 -12.64 23.31
C VAL A 150 -15.78 -13.85 24.26
N PRO A 151 -16.10 -13.66 25.56
CA PRO A 151 -16.06 -14.74 26.54
C PRO A 151 -17.23 -15.72 26.40
N LEU A 152 -16.95 -17.02 26.46
CA LEU A 152 -17.95 -18.11 26.47
C LEU A 152 -18.30 -18.56 27.89
N PHE A 153 -17.33 -19.13 28.61
CA PHE A 153 -17.47 -19.52 30.01
C PHE A 153 -16.12 -19.56 30.71
N THR A 154 -16.13 -19.17 31.99
CA THR A 154 -14.94 -19.19 32.84
C THR A 154 -14.88 -20.47 33.66
N PHE A 155 -13.68 -21.04 33.75
CA PHE A 155 -13.39 -22.22 34.53
C PHE A 155 -12.13 -22.01 35.35
N ARG A 156 -12.00 -22.79 36.42
CA ARG A 156 -10.85 -22.78 37.30
C ARG A 156 -10.25 -24.18 37.37
N LEU A 157 -8.98 -24.29 36.97
CA LEU A 157 -8.21 -25.52 36.96
C LEU A 157 -7.92 -26.00 38.39
N PRO A 158 -7.77 -27.32 38.59
CA PRO A 158 -7.36 -27.85 39.88
C PRO A 158 -5.93 -27.37 40.21
N GLY A 159 -5.70 -26.93 41.45
CA GLY A 159 -4.40 -26.35 41.86
C GLY A 159 -3.20 -27.30 41.83
N ASN A 160 -3.40 -28.56 41.47
CA ASN A 160 -2.35 -29.56 41.22
C ASN A 160 -2.29 -30.00 39.75
N CYS A 161 -2.85 -29.22 38.82
CA CYS A 161 -2.74 -29.50 37.39
C CYS A 161 -1.26 -29.56 37.00
N THR A 162 -0.79 -30.73 36.58
CA THR A 162 0.60 -30.99 36.18
C THR A 162 0.59 -32.07 35.10
N GLY A 163 1.33 -31.85 34.00
CA GLY A 163 1.44 -32.85 32.92
C GLY A 163 0.12 -33.13 32.18
N LEU A 164 -0.85 -32.23 32.29
CA LEU A 164 -2.09 -32.18 31.52
C LEU A 164 -2.15 -30.85 30.80
N ALA A 165 -3.05 -30.72 29.82
CA ALA A 165 -3.29 -29.46 29.14
C ALA A 165 -4.79 -29.18 29.03
N VAL A 166 -5.12 -27.89 29.01
CA VAL A 166 -6.39 -27.35 28.54
C VAL A 166 -6.28 -27.28 27.03
N GLU A 167 -7.20 -27.90 26.30
CA GLU A 167 -7.12 -27.97 24.84
C GLU A 167 -8.47 -27.69 24.21
N VAL A 168 -8.45 -27.02 23.07
CA VAL A 168 -9.61 -26.99 22.20
C VAL A 168 -9.68 -28.27 21.38
N LEU A 169 -10.85 -28.90 21.32
CA LEU A 169 -11.02 -30.17 20.63
C LEU A 169 -11.08 -29.96 19.11
N THR A 170 -10.14 -30.55 18.38
CA THR A 170 -10.05 -30.44 16.92
C THR A 170 -10.76 -31.56 16.17
N ASN A 171 -11.08 -31.27 14.90
CA ASN A 171 -11.83 -32.13 13.99
C ASN A 171 -11.18 -33.50 13.75
N ASP A 172 -9.86 -33.61 13.89
CA ASP A 172 -9.09 -34.84 13.69
C ASP A 172 -8.80 -35.59 15.00
N SER A 173 -9.38 -35.17 16.12
CA SER A 173 -9.09 -35.80 17.42
C SER A 173 -9.67 -37.23 17.49
N PRO A 174 -8.92 -38.21 18.04
CA PRO A 174 -9.44 -39.57 18.26
C PRO A 174 -10.72 -39.62 19.09
N ILE A 175 -10.90 -38.64 19.99
CA ILE A 175 -12.09 -38.46 20.82
C ILE A 175 -13.30 -38.17 19.93
N GLN A 176 -13.17 -37.25 18.98
CA GLN A 176 -14.25 -36.88 18.09
C GLN A 176 -14.63 -38.03 17.16
N GLN A 177 -13.66 -38.71 16.54
CA GLN A 177 -13.95 -39.84 15.67
C GLN A 177 -14.71 -40.95 16.41
N ALA A 178 -14.37 -41.18 17.68
CA ALA A 178 -15.06 -42.13 18.56
C ALA A 178 -16.50 -41.68 18.87
N LEU A 179 -16.72 -40.42 19.20
CA LEU A 179 -18.04 -39.85 19.49
C LEU A 179 -18.96 -39.84 18.27
N LEU A 180 -18.43 -39.47 17.10
CA LEU A 180 -19.16 -39.52 15.84
C LEU A 180 -19.59 -40.95 15.52
N THR A 181 -18.70 -41.93 15.71
CA THR A 181 -19.00 -43.35 15.46
C THR A 181 -20.05 -43.91 16.42
N ALA A 182 -19.96 -43.58 17.72
CA ALA A 182 -20.83 -44.15 18.74
C ALA A 182 -22.21 -43.47 18.82
N LEU A 183 -22.27 -42.16 18.58
CA LEU A 183 -23.48 -41.36 18.80
C LEU A 183 -24.05 -40.73 17.53
N GLY A 184 -23.31 -40.73 16.42
CA GLY A 184 -23.65 -39.91 15.25
C GLY A 184 -23.60 -38.41 15.55
N ALA A 185 -23.02 -38.02 16.69
CA ALA A 185 -22.94 -36.65 17.14
C ALA A 185 -21.66 -36.03 16.61
N ASN A 186 -21.79 -34.96 15.84
CA ASN A 186 -20.67 -34.12 15.47
C ASN A 186 -20.41 -33.13 16.61
N LEU A 187 -19.25 -33.21 17.25
CA LEU A 187 -18.79 -32.22 18.25
C LEU A 187 -17.75 -31.26 17.67
N ASN A 188 -17.60 -31.21 16.34
CA ASN A 188 -16.72 -30.27 15.65
C ASN A 188 -17.00 -28.85 16.11
N ASN A 189 -15.92 -28.09 16.25
CA ASN A 189 -16.03 -26.65 16.37
C ASN A 189 -16.46 -26.10 15.02
N GLN A 190 -17.66 -25.52 14.99
CA GLN A 190 -18.25 -24.96 13.79
C GLN A 190 -19.06 -23.74 14.16
N MET A 191 -18.94 -22.69 13.34
CA MET A 191 -19.66 -21.45 13.49
C MET A 191 -20.15 -20.98 12.12
N SER A 192 -21.43 -20.61 12.05
CA SER A 192 -22.02 -19.96 10.89
C SER A 192 -22.42 -18.57 11.31
N ILE A 193 -21.82 -17.57 10.66
CA ILE A 193 -22.00 -16.16 10.95
C ILE A 193 -22.44 -15.41 9.68
N ARG A 194 -22.86 -14.16 9.85
CA ARG A 194 -23.00 -13.13 8.82
C ARG A 194 -22.52 -11.83 9.43
N VAL A 195 -21.87 -11.00 8.64
CA VAL A 195 -21.34 -9.69 9.03
C VAL A 195 -21.86 -8.70 7.99
N ASP A 196 -22.49 -7.62 8.43
CA ASP A 196 -23.01 -6.53 7.60
C ASP A 196 -23.83 -7.01 6.39
N ASP A 197 -24.84 -7.85 6.66
CA ASP A 197 -25.72 -8.48 5.66
C ASP A 197 -25.02 -9.34 4.57
N SER A 198 -23.71 -9.53 4.64
CA SER A 198 -22.95 -10.35 3.69
C SER A 198 -22.98 -11.84 4.06
N PRO A 199 -23.20 -12.77 3.11
CA PRO A 199 -23.12 -14.19 3.37
C PRO A 199 -21.66 -14.60 3.56
N SER A 200 -21.23 -14.89 4.79
CA SER A 200 -19.94 -15.54 5.01
C SER A 200 -20.05 -17.07 4.84
N MET A 201 -18.97 -17.67 4.31
CA MET A 201 -18.83 -19.11 4.15
C MET A 201 -18.74 -19.81 5.51
N ASP A 202 -19.06 -21.10 5.53
CA ASP A 202 -18.75 -22.00 6.66
C ASP A 202 -17.24 -21.93 6.91
N LEU A 203 -16.86 -21.23 7.97
CA LEU A 203 -15.47 -21.03 8.34
C LEU A 203 -14.96 -22.31 8.98
N HIS A 204 -14.48 -23.19 8.12
CA HIS A 204 -13.64 -24.29 8.51
C HIS A 204 -12.24 -24.03 7.96
N LEU A 205 -11.27 -23.76 8.85
CA LEU A 205 -9.90 -24.30 8.77
C LEU A 205 -9.04 -23.81 9.94
N GLY A 206 -8.34 -24.77 10.56
CA GLY A 206 -7.02 -24.55 11.17
C GLY A 206 -7.01 -23.92 12.55
N ASN A 207 -6.75 -24.75 13.58
CA ASN A 207 -6.12 -24.24 14.79
C ASN A 207 -4.76 -23.66 14.40
N GLN A 208 -4.58 -22.34 14.55
CA GLN A 208 -3.26 -21.77 14.76
C GLN A 208 -2.67 -22.39 16.04
N PRO A 209 -1.39 -22.82 16.04
CA PRO A 209 -0.83 -23.68 17.09
C PRO A 209 -0.62 -23.01 18.45
N ASN A 210 -0.83 -21.70 18.60
CA ASN A 210 -0.40 -20.97 19.80
C ASN A 210 -1.52 -20.51 20.77
N LEU A 211 -2.81 -20.62 20.40
CA LEU A 211 -3.94 -20.27 21.31
C LEU A 211 -4.85 -21.45 21.71
N GLY A 212 -4.68 -22.61 21.06
CA GLY A 212 -5.58 -23.77 21.24
C GLY A 212 -5.23 -24.71 22.41
N LYS A 213 -4.14 -24.44 23.14
CA LYS A 213 -3.62 -25.33 24.19
C LYS A 213 -2.88 -24.55 25.27
N LEU A 214 -3.22 -24.78 26.53
CA LEU A 214 -2.47 -24.31 27.69
C LEU A 214 -1.93 -25.50 28.48
N ASP A 215 -0.61 -25.61 28.61
CA ASP A 215 0.06 -26.69 29.33
C ASP A 215 0.15 -26.40 30.83
N CYS A 216 -0.17 -27.38 31.67
CA CYS A 216 -0.04 -27.24 33.12
C CYS A 216 1.35 -27.65 33.64
N PRO A 217 1.95 -26.90 34.58
CA PRO A 217 1.39 -25.74 35.28
C PRO A 217 1.39 -24.47 34.41
N LEU A 218 0.33 -23.66 34.54
CA LEU A 218 0.23 -22.38 33.84
C LEU A 218 1.26 -21.39 34.40
N THR A 219 1.97 -20.70 33.51
CA THR A 219 2.76 -19.51 33.81
C THR A 219 1.90 -18.27 33.61
N ALA A 220 2.32 -17.13 34.15
CA ALA A 220 1.71 -15.85 33.75
C ALA A 220 1.93 -15.66 32.24
N PRO A 221 0.95 -15.08 31.51
CA PRO A 221 1.22 -14.48 30.20
C PRO A 221 2.38 -13.48 30.32
N GLN A 222 3.15 -13.34 29.24
CA GLN A 222 4.04 -12.20 29.10
C GLN A 222 3.17 -10.97 28.82
N ASP A 223 3.61 -9.84 29.35
CA ASP A 223 2.94 -8.55 29.44
C ASP A 223 4.11 -7.58 29.69
N SER A 224 4.65 -7.05 28.59
CA SER A 224 5.97 -6.42 28.53
C SER A 224 5.92 -4.96 29.00
N ASP A 225 4.89 -4.22 28.63
CA ASP A 225 4.59 -2.85 29.07
C ASP A 225 3.88 -2.75 30.44
N GLY A 226 3.20 -3.82 30.89
CA GLY A 226 2.47 -3.86 32.16
C GLY A 226 1.08 -3.20 32.11
N ASP A 227 0.43 -3.14 30.96
CA ASP A 227 -0.87 -2.49 30.77
C ASP A 227 -2.10 -3.40 31.11
N ASP A 228 -1.85 -4.64 31.57
CA ASP A 228 -2.82 -5.72 31.85
C ASP A 228 -3.42 -6.39 30.59
N VAL A 229 -2.96 -6.04 29.38
CA VAL A 229 -3.04 -6.83 28.15
C VAL A 229 -1.82 -7.78 28.16
N ALA A 230 -1.51 -8.48 27.09
CA ALA A 230 -0.53 -9.55 27.14
C ALA A 230 -0.01 -9.75 25.73
N ASP A 231 1.31 -9.84 25.57
CA ASP A 231 2.04 -9.81 24.29
C ASP A 231 1.45 -10.70 23.17
N SER A 232 0.75 -11.76 23.56
CA SER A 232 0.09 -12.66 22.60
C SER A 232 -1.17 -12.12 21.93
N ILE A 233 -1.76 -11.06 22.47
CA ILE A 233 -3.01 -10.42 22.03
C ILE A 233 -2.93 -8.89 22.05
N ASP A 234 -1.82 -8.33 22.52
CA ASP A 234 -1.51 -6.91 22.42
C ASP A 234 -1.39 -6.47 20.97
N LEU A 235 -1.55 -5.18 20.74
CA LEU A 235 -1.31 -4.55 19.44
C LEU A 235 -0.03 -3.71 19.41
N ASP A 236 0.53 -3.41 20.58
CA ASP A 236 1.68 -2.55 20.84
C ASP A 236 2.29 -3.03 22.17
N ASP A 237 3.18 -4.03 22.11
CA ASP A 237 3.65 -4.80 23.28
C ASP A 237 4.53 -3.96 24.26
N ASP A 238 5.02 -2.79 23.85
CA ASP A 238 5.83 -1.88 24.68
C ASP A 238 5.22 -0.49 24.91
N ASN A 239 4.07 -0.21 24.27
CA ASN A 239 3.24 0.98 24.43
C ASN A 239 3.94 2.29 24.00
N ASP A 240 4.84 2.22 23.04
CA ASP A 240 5.49 3.38 22.43
C ASP A 240 4.54 4.13 21.45
N GLY A 241 3.39 3.53 21.13
CA GLY A 241 2.36 4.07 20.25
C GLY A 241 2.49 3.66 18.77
N VAL A 242 3.51 2.90 18.43
CA VAL A 242 3.70 2.21 17.15
C VAL A 242 3.24 0.76 17.34
N THR A 243 2.58 0.19 16.33
CA THR A 243 2.07 -1.20 16.48
C THR A 243 3.14 -2.22 16.15
N ASP A 244 3.09 -3.42 16.78
CA ASP A 244 3.99 -4.54 16.48
C ASP A 244 4.03 -4.90 14.98
N ALA A 245 2.93 -4.60 14.28
CA ALA A 245 2.78 -4.84 12.86
C ALA A 245 3.62 -3.89 11.98
N GLN A 246 3.92 -2.70 12.48
CA GLN A 246 4.76 -1.69 11.84
C GLN A 246 6.24 -1.91 12.17
N GLU A 247 6.57 -2.25 13.41
CA GLU A 247 7.96 -2.45 13.86
C GLU A 247 8.51 -3.83 13.45
N GLY A 248 7.62 -4.83 13.43
CA GLY A 248 7.98 -6.21 13.14
C GLY A 248 8.65 -6.92 14.32
N SER A 249 9.23 -8.08 14.04
CA SER A 249 9.84 -8.96 15.07
C SER A 249 11.34 -9.17 14.85
N THR A 250 11.94 -8.26 14.09
CA THR A 250 13.39 -8.16 13.91
C THR A 250 14.03 -7.50 15.13
N ASP A 251 15.35 -7.34 15.09
CA ASP A 251 16.19 -6.81 16.17
C ASP A 251 17.22 -5.96 15.42
N ALA A 252 16.87 -4.68 15.19
CA ALA A 252 17.58 -3.81 14.25
C ALA A 252 18.98 -3.43 14.78
N ASP A 253 19.09 -3.09 16.07
CA ASP A 253 20.37 -2.75 16.70
C ASP A 253 21.19 -3.98 17.17
N GLY A 254 20.55 -5.16 17.28
CA GLY A 254 21.20 -6.41 17.65
C GLY A 254 21.45 -6.59 19.15
N ASP A 255 20.77 -5.85 20.03
CA ASP A 255 20.91 -5.94 21.48
C ASP A 255 20.22 -7.19 22.09
N GLY A 256 19.30 -7.78 21.33
CA GLY A 256 18.54 -8.98 21.67
C GLY A 256 17.12 -8.75 22.18
N ILE A 257 16.64 -7.50 22.18
CA ILE A 257 15.24 -7.12 22.31
C ILE A 257 14.66 -6.98 20.88
N PRO A 258 13.56 -7.67 20.55
CA PRO A 258 12.89 -7.45 19.26
C PRO A 258 12.32 -6.03 19.17
N ASN A 259 12.25 -5.47 17.97
CA ASN A 259 11.74 -4.11 17.71
C ASN A 259 10.40 -3.85 18.41
N SER A 260 9.41 -4.74 18.26
CA SER A 260 8.10 -4.65 18.95
C SER A 260 8.15 -4.76 20.49
N LEU A 261 9.30 -4.68 21.12
CA LEU A 261 9.51 -4.73 22.58
C LEU A 261 10.59 -3.74 23.01
N ASP A 262 11.12 -2.95 22.07
CA ASP A 262 12.24 -2.05 22.24
C ASP A 262 11.80 -0.61 22.02
N LEU A 263 12.11 0.26 22.98
CA LEU A 263 11.70 1.67 22.92
C LEU A 263 12.65 2.54 22.08
N ASP A 264 13.74 1.96 21.57
CA ASP A 264 14.82 2.58 20.77
C ASP A 264 15.36 1.48 19.83
N SER A 265 14.53 1.05 18.86
CA SER A 265 14.73 -0.14 18.02
C SER A 265 16.06 -0.17 17.28
N ASP A 266 16.56 1.00 16.88
CA ASP A 266 17.81 1.17 16.13
C ASP A 266 19.02 1.52 17.02
N GLY A 267 18.79 1.78 18.31
CA GLY A 267 19.80 2.08 19.32
C GLY A 267 20.51 3.42 19.12
N ASP A 268 19.90 4.37 18.42
CA ASP A 268 20.48 5.67 18.10
C ASP A 268 20.29 6.73 19.19
N ASN A 269 19.58 6.38 20.27
CA ASN A 269 19.22 7.21 21.41
C ASN A 269 18.11 8.24 21.11
N MET A 270 17.30 8.00 20.08
CA MET A 270 15.96 8.57 19.93
C MET A 270 14.95 7.45 20.21
N ASN A 271 13.86 7.77 20.92
CA ASN A 271 12.86 6.75 21.18
C ASN A 271 11.94 6.62 19.95
N ASP A 272 11.49 5.40 19.67
CA ASP A 272 10.63 5.07 18.52
C ASP A 272 9.35 5.93 18.48
N VAL A 273 8.75 6.19 19.65
CA VAL A 273 7.61 7.12 19.81
C VAL A 273 7.90 8.53 19.24
N ASP A 274 9.10 9.06 19.39
CA ASP A 274 9.46 10.39 18.91
C ASP A 274 9.69 10.39 17.40
N GLU A 275 10.30 9.33 16.87
CA GLU A 275 10.59 9.15 15.44
C GLU A 275 9.33 8.90 14.63
N ALA A 276 8.41 8.11 15.17
CA ALA A 276 7.08 7.90 14.61
C ALA A 276 6.17 9.15 14.67
N GLY A 277 6.65 10.24 15.28
CA GLY A 277 5.93 11.51 15.40
C GLY A 277 4.88 11.52 16.51
N GLY A 278 4.99 10.60 17.47
CA GLY A 278 4.22 10.52 18.70
C GLY A 278 4.54 11.68 19.66
N SER A 279 3.97 11.59 20.86
CA SER A 279 4.13 12.61 21.89
C SER A 279 4.50 11.96 23.21
N ASP A 280 5.76 12.06 23.60
CA ASP A 280 6.30 11.62 24.89
C ASP A 280 6.80 12.85 25.70
N PRO A 281 5.96 13.50 26.53
CA PRO A 281 6.35 14.68 27.29
C PRO A 281 7.24 14.39 28.52
N ASP A 282 7.33 13.15 29.00
CA ASP A 282 8.17 12.74 30.13
C ASP A 282 9.45 11.98 29.76
N GLU A 283 9.70 11.79 28.47
CA GLU A 283 10.92 11.22 27.87
C GLU A 283 11.21 9.81 28.43
N ASP A 284 10.17 8.97 28.54
CA ASP A 284 10.29 7.59 29.03
C ASP A 284 10.14 6.51 27.95
N GLY A 285 9.92 6.91 26.70
CA GLY A 285 9.78 6.04 25.52
C GLY A 285 8.37 5.55 25.27
N ILE A 286 7.44 5.84 26.19
CA ILE A 286 6.05 5.38 26.11
C ILE A 286 5.17 6.54 25.66
N ILE A 287 4.12 6.27 24.88
CA ILE A 287 3.26 7.34 24.37
C ILE A 287 2.43 8.04 25.46
N GLY A 288 2.46 9.38 25.45
CA GLY A 288 1.68 10.21 26.36
C GLY A 288 2.44 10.56 27.64
N GLU A 289 1.71 10.85 28.73
CA GLU A 289 2.32 11.16 30.04
C GLU A 289 1.62 10.35 31.14
N GLY A 290 2.38 9.59 31.92
CA GLY A 290 1.89 8.93 33.11
C GLY A 290 1.30 7.53 32.90
N ALA A 291 -0.01 7.35 33.09
CA ALA A 291 -0.65 6.04 32.94
C ALA A 291 -1.43 6.02 31.64
N ILE A 292 -1.20 4.99 30.82
CA ILE A 292 -1.84 4.82 29.52
C ILE A 292 -3.35 4.66 29.70
N GLU A 293 -4.09 5.45 28.93
CA GLU A 293 -5.54 5.28 28.80
C GLU A 293 -5.77 4.38 27.59
N ASP A 294 -6.20 3.15 27.84
CA ASP A 294 -6.74 2.21 26.85
C ASP A 294 -8.21 1.95 27.20
N SER A 295 -9.11 2.58 26.46
CA SER A 295 -10.55 2.61 26.74
C SER A 295 -11.27 1.31 26.38
N ASP A 296 -10.78 0.57 25.40
CA ASP A 296 -11.43 -0.61 24.85
C ASP A 296 -10.72 -1.93 25.22
N GLY A 297 -9.48 -1.83 25.71
CA GLY A 297 -8.69 -2.91 26.27
C GLY A 297 -7.97 -3.73 25.20
N ASP A 298 -7.61 -3.13 24.07
CA ASP A 298 -7.00 -3.82 22.93
C ASP A 298 -5.48 -3.77 22.86
N GLY A 299 -4.86 -3.06 23.80
CA GLY A 299 -3.41 -2.93 23.88
C GLY A 299 -2.86 -1.68 23.23
N LEU A 300 -3.68 -0.92 22.50
CA LEU A 300 -3.26 0.31 21.86
C LEU A 300 -3.76 1.54 22.63
N ALA A 301 -2.87 2.50 22.89
CA ALA A 301 -3.23 3.70 23.65
C ALA A 301 -4.27 4.59 22.92
N ASP A 302 -5.26 5.13 23.66
CA ASP A 302 -6.34 6.02 23.17
C ASP A 302 -5.85 7.16 22.23
N PRO A 303 -4.68 7.80 22.41
CA PRO A 303 -4.19 8.85 21.51
C PRO A 303 -3.90 8.36 20.08
N VAL A 304 -3.54 7.09 19.92
CA VAL A 304 -3.15 6.47 18.64
C VAL A 304 -4.14 5.42 18.14
N ASP A 305 -5.08 5.00 18.98
CA ASP A 305 -6.17 4.12 18.58
C ASP A 305 -7.31 4.86 17.84
N GLU A 306 -7.49 4.54 16.55
CA GLU A 306 -8.55 5.12 15.71
C GLU A 306 -9.97 4.84 16.23
N ASP A 307 -10.19 3.71 16.91
CA ASP A 307 -11.51 3.27 17.35
C ASP A 307 -11.91 3.79 18.74
N SER A 308 -10.92 4.20 19.54
CA SER A 308 -11.06 5.08 20.71
C SER A 308 -10.99 6.59 20.38
N GLY A 309 -10.74 6.95 19.11
CA GLY A 309 -10.86 8.31 18.60
C GLY A 309 -9.54 9.10 18.54
N GLY A 310 -8.42 8.40 18.72
CA GLY A 310 -7.06 8.82 18.39
C GLY A 310 -6.78 8.75 16.88
N ALA A 311 -5.50 8.82 16.54
CA ALA A 311 -5.01 8.71 15.18
C ALA A 311 -3.71 7.90 15.16
N ALA A 312 -3.70 6.80 14.41
CA ALA A 312 -2.55 5.92 14.30
C ALA A 312 -1.30 6.69 13.84
N LEU A 313 -0.15 6.36 14.44
CA LEU A 313 1.12 6.85 13.95
C LEU A 313 1.43 6.24 12.60
N THR A 314 1.95 7.07 11.71
CA THR A 314 2.52 6.64 10.44
C THR A 314 4.00 6.98 10.52
N PRO A 315 4.84 6.03 10.94
CA PRO A 315 6.27 6.20 10.91
C PRO A 315 6.73 6.82 9.60
N PRO A 316 7.56 7.86 9.65
CA PRO A 316 8.21 8.39 8.47
C PRO A 316 9.16 7.35 7.87
N ASP A 317 9.46 7.55 6.60
CA ASP A 317 10.38 6.77 5.76
C ASP A 317 11.01 7.85 4.85
N ASN A 318 12.17 8.33 5.27
CA ASN A 318 12.77 9.58 4.79
C ASN A 318 13.52 9.41 3.46
N ASP A 319 13.93 8.19 3.11
CA ASP A 319 14.57 7.84 1.84
C ASP A 319 13.69 7.02 0.88
N GLU A 320 12.49 6.63 1.32
CA GLU A 320 11.48 5.89 0.56
C GLU A 320 11.91 4.46 0.16
N ASP A 321 12.80 3.82 0.94
CA ASP A 321 13.27 2.45 0.71
C ASP A 321 12.25 1.38 1.20
N GLY A 322 11.31 1.79 2.06
CA GLY A 322 10.25 0.98 2.63
C GLY A 322 10.52 0.41 4.04
N VAL A 323 11.64 0.77 4.65
CA VAL A 323 11.96 0.62 6.08
C VAL A 323 11.57 1.92 6.79
N PRO A 324 10.85 1.84 7.92
CA PRO A 324 10.56 3.04 8.71
C PRO A 324 11.78 3.61 9.42
N ASP A 325 11.80 4.93 9.53
CA ASP A 325 12.85 5.73 10.18
C ASP A 325 13.23 5.24 11.60
N LEU A 326 12.29 4.70 12.39
CA LEU A 326 12.55 4.18 13.74
C LEU A 326 13.36 2.87 13.77
N LEU A 327 13.57 2.25 12.60
CA LEU A 327 14.36 1.03 12.45
C LEU A 327 15.75 1.31 11.88
N GLU A 328 16.09 2.58 11.65
CA GLU A 328 17.26 3.02 10.91
C GLU A 328 17.96 4.18 11.59
N SER A 329 19.24 3.98 11.91
CA SER A 329 19.99 4.94 12.69
C SER A 329 20.16 6.28 11.98
N ASN A 330 19.81 7.37 12.65
CA ASN A 330 20.06 8.74 12.19
C ASN A 330 21.55 9.16 12.24
N SER A 331 22.42 8.28 12.74
CA SER A 331 23.83 8.60 12.99
C SER A 331 24.84 7.54 12.56
N ALA A 332 24.40 6.29 12.33
CA ALA A 332 25.21 5.32 11.61
C ALA A 332 25.28 5.70 10.12
N ASP A 333 26.19 5.04 9.41
CA ASP A 333 26.51 5.23 7.99
C ASP A 333 27.10 3.89 7.58
N ALA A 334 26.20 2.93 7.36
CA ALA A 334 26.49 1.50 7.32
C ALA A 334 27.46 1.12 6.20
N ASP A 335 27.34 1.78 5.05
CA ASP A 335 28.16 1.55 3.86
C ASP A 335 29.29 2.59 3.68
N GLY A 336 29.26 3.71 4.40
CA GLY A 336 30.28 4.76 4.35
C GLY A 336 30.13 5.76 3.21
N ASP A 337 28.95 5.87 2.59
CA ASP A 337 28.70 6.76 1.47
C ASP A 337 28.58 8.26 1.89
N GLY A 338 28.35 8.48 3.19
CA GLY A 338 28.23 9.78 3.83
C GLY A 338 26.79 10.22 4.11
N ASN A 339 25.79 9.41 3.80
CA ASN A 339 24.42 9.53 4.25
C ASN A 339 24.21 8.67 5.50
N PRO A 340 23.44 9.14 6.50
CA PRO A 340 23.01 8.28 7.58
C PRO A 340 22.01 7.24 7.09
N ASP A 341 21.96 6.08 7.76
CA ASP A 341 21.08 4.96 7.39
C ASP A 341 19.62 5.41 7.16
N GLN A 342 19.05 6.22 8.06
CA GLN A 342 17.69 6.83 7.93
C GLN A 342 17.49 7.76 6.69
N ALA A 343 18.51 7.99 5.91
CA ALA A 343 18.48 8.84 4.72
C ALA A 343 19.18 8.17 3.54
N ASP A 344 19.44 6.87 3.63
CA ASP A 344 20.14 6.07 2.64
C ASP A 344 19.23 4.96 2.08
N PRO A 345 18.77 5.09 0.82
CA PRO A 345 17.94 4.07 0.20
C PRO A 345 18.55 2.65 0.07
N ASP A 346 19.86 2.47 0.32
CA ASP A 346 20.50 1.14 0.39
C ASP A 346 21.75 1.16 1.30
N ASP A 347 21.55 1.00 2.62
CA ASP A 347 22.57 0.82 3.67
C ASP A 347 23.74 -0.15 3.39
N ALA A 348 23.63 -0.98 2.36
CA ALA A 348 24.63 -1.96 1.99
C ALA A 348 25.43 -1.60 0.73
N ASP A 349 25.00 -0.61 -0.04
CA ASP A 349 25.59 -0.25 -1.33
C ASP A 349 26.10 1.19 -1.36
N THR A 350 27.41 1.34 -1.13
CA THR A 350 28.11 2.64 -1.13
C THR A 350 27.91 3.49 -2.39
N CYS A 351 27.40 2.93 -3.49
CA CYS A 351 27.10 3.70 -4.70
C CYS A 351 25.72 4.37 -4.69
N VAL A 352 24.84 4.00 -3.76
CA VAL A 352 23.50 4.53 -3.57
C VAL A 352 23.49 5.29 -2.24
N PRO A 353 22.89 6.49 -2.17
CA PRO A 353 22.49 7.36 -3.26
C PRO A 353 23.67 8.16 -3.85
N ASN A 354 24.91 7.93 -3.39
CA ASN A 354 26.09 8.70 -3.78
C ASN A 354 27.10 7.91 -4.64
N PRO A 355 26.94 7.85 -5.98
CA PRO A 355 27.88 7.17 -6.87
C PRO A 355 29.31 7.74 -6.82
N GLY A 356 29.51 8.93 -6.25
CA GLY A 356 30.82 9.54 -6.05
C GLY A 356 31.55 9.12 -4.77
N ALA A 357 30.93 8.32 -3.90
CA ALA A 357 31.48 7.92 -2.61
C ALA A 357 32.71 7.01 -2.75
N ASP A 358 33.53 6.91 -1.68
CA ASP A 358 34.65 5.95 -1.59
C ASP A 358 34.27 4.90 -0.55
N PRO A 359 34.23 3.59 -0.88
CA PRO A 359 34.84 2.96 -2.06
C PRO A 359 33.86 2.51 -3.18
N CYS A 360 32.87 3.32 -3.58
CA CYS A 360 32.00 2.99 -4.72
C CYS A 360 32.81 2.70 -6.00
N ASP A 361 32.46 1.63 -6.71
CA ASP A 361 33.08 1.08 -7.92
C ASP A 361 31.96 0.65 -8.87
N LEU A 362 31.39 1.63 -9.59
CA LEU A 362 30.10 1.50 -10.28
C LEU A 362 30.14 0.50 -11.44
N ASP A 363 31.28 0.39 -12.12
CA ASP A 363 31.46 -0.50 -13.26
C ASP A 363 32.14 -1.85 -12.90
N ASP A 364 32.42 -2.07 -11.61
CA ASP A 364 33.06 -3.27 -11.04
C ASP A 364 34.45 -3.59 -11.66
N ASP A 365 35.20 -2.60 -12.14
CA ASP A 365 36.52 -2.84 -12.74
C ASP A 365 37.65 -3.02 -11.72
N GLY A 366 37.37 -2.68 -10.45
CA GLY A 366 38.28 -2.74 -9.32
C GLY A 366 38.99 -1.42 -9.02
N ILE A 367 38.59 -0.31 -9.64
CA ILE A 367 39.06 1.05 -9.39
C ILE A 367 37.87 1.86 -8.87
N PRO A 368 37.90 2.34 -7.61
CA PRO A 368 36.82 3.17 -7.11
C PRO A 368 36.62 4.44 -7.94
N ASN A 369 35.37 4.88 -8.10
CA ASN A 369 34.93 5.98 -8.97
C ASN A 369 35.74 7.27 -8.80
N GLN A 370 36.12 7.64 -7.57
CA GLN A 370 36.98 8.81 -7.32
C GLN A 370 38.39 8.72 -7.94
N HIS A 371 38.79 7.52 -8.37
CA HIS A 371 40.08 7.20 -8.96
C HIS A 371 39.96 6.59 -10.36
N ASP A 372 38.74 6.35 -10.82
CA ASP A 372 38.45 5.87 -12.16
C ASP A 372 38.41 7.04 -13.17
N PRO A 373 39.16 6.98 -14.28
CA PRO A 373 39.01 7.92 -15.38
C PRO A 373 37.70 7.84 -16.18
N ASP A 374 36.93 6.75 -16.07
CA ASP A 374 35.72 6.38 -16.85
C ASP A 374 34.81 5.52 -15.95
N ALA A 375 34.12 6.16 -15.00
CA ALA A 375 33.53 5.51 -13.82
C ALA A 375 32.30 4.64 -14.13
N ASP A 376 31.62 4.86 -15.25
CA ASP A 376 30.51 4.02 -15.71
C ASP A 376 30.86 3.15 -16.94
N ASN A 377 32.06 3.33 -17.50
CA ASN A 377 32.64 2.54 -18.59
C ASN A 377 31.78 2.54 -19.86
N ASP A 378 31.12 3.66 -20.12
CA ASP A 378 30.36 3.88 -21.35
C ASP A 378 31.26 4.20 -22.57
N GLY A 379 32.54 4.48 -22.31
CA GLY A 379 33.58 4.78 -23.28
C GLY A 379 33.93 6.27 -23.38
N TYR A 380 33.31 7.12 -22.58
CA TYR A 380 33.61 8.54 -22.43
C TYR A 380 34.26 8.79 -21.06
N PRO A 381 35.51 9.29 -21.01
CA PRO A 381 36.14 9.57 -19.73
C PRO A 381 35.41 10.67 -18.96
N ASN A 382 35.34 10.59 -17.62
CA ASN A 382 34.64 11.54 -16.74
C ASN A 382 34.96 13.01 -17.08
N THR A 383 36.23 13.32 -17.39
CA THR A 383 36.65 14.69 -17.75
C THR A 383 36.04 15.23 -19.05
N GLN A 384 35.69 14.36 -19.98
CA GLN A 384 35.04 14.68 -21.24
C GLN A 384 33.53 14.88 -21.04
N GLU A 385 32.93 14.04 -20.21
CA GLU A 385 31.53 14.14 -19.82
C GLU A 385 31.24 15.39 -19.01
N GLU A 386 32.04 15.67 -17.97
CA GLU A 386 31.98 16.92 -17.21
C GLU A 386 32.11 18.16 -18.11
N ALA A 387 32.90 18.07 -19.18
CA ALA A 387 33.08 19.16 -20.14
C ALA A 387 31.89 19.30 -21.11
N ALA A 388 31.24 18.19 -21.45
CA ALA A 388 30.05 18.14 -22.30
C ALA A 388 28.73 18.32 -21.54
N GLY A 389 28.76 18.24 -20.21
CA GLY A 389 27.59 18.33 -19.33
C GLY A 389 26.78 17.03 -19.23
N SER A 390 27.36 15.88 -19.62
CA SER A 390 26.80 14.57 -19.31
C SER A 390 27.22 14.09 -17.92
N ASP A 391 26.66 12.98 -17.43
CA ASP A 391 26.82 12.50 -16.06
C ASP A 391 27.83 11.34 -16.00
N PRO A 392 29.02 11.53 -15.38
CA PRO A 392 30.06 10.50 -15.33
C PRO A 392 29.75 9.22 -14.56
N PHE A 393 28.58 9.16 -13.91
CA PHE A 393 28.14 8.02 -13.12
C PHE A 393 26.84 7.39 -13.67
N ASP A 394 26.48 7.70 -14.91
CA ASP A 394 25.32 7.12 -15.59
C ASP A 394 25.69 6.81 -17.05
N GLY A 395 25.99 5.54 -17.34
CA GLY A 395 26.41 5.12 -18.68
C GLY A 395 25.33 5.21 -19.77
N SER A 396 24.15 5.75 -19.45
CA SER A 396 23.14 6.17 -20.43
C SER A 396 23.19 7.67 -20.77
N SER A 397 23.87 8.46 -19.93
CA SER A 397 24.12 9.89 -20.05
C SER A 397 25.41 10.12 -20.84
N VAL A 398 25.33 10.03 -22.16
CA VAL A 398 26.50 10.23 -23.03
C VAL A 398 26.60 11.69 -23.52
N PRO A 399 27.82 12.19 -23.81
CA PRO A 399 27.99 13.47 -24.51
C PRO A 399 27.28 13.54 -25.87
N GLY A 400 26.76 14.72 -26.23
CA GLY A 400 26.13 14.98 -27.53
C GLY A 400 27.11 14.99 -28.70
N ASP A 401 26.67 14.45 -29.84
CA ASP A 401 27.32 14.42 -31.17
C ASP A 401 26.19 14.49 -32.21
N ASN A 402 25.67 15.69 -32.42
CA ASN A 402 24.38 15.93 -33.07
C ASN A 402 24.39 15.59 -34.57
N ASP A 403 25.55 15.69 -35.22
CA ASP A 403 25.75 15.34 -36.63
C ASP A 403 26.42 13.96 -36.85
N GLY A 404 26.98 13.36 -35.79
CA GLY A 404 27.63 12.06 -35.82
C GLY A 404 29.00 12.07 -36.50
N ASP A 405 29.70 13.20 -36.54
CA ASP A 405 31.02 13.32 -37.17
C ASP A 405 32.17 12.85 -36.25
N GLY A 406 31.87 12.67 -34.96
CA GLY A 406 32.77 12.20 -33.91
C GLY A 406 33.50 13.32 -33.17
N ILE A 407 33.17 14.58 -33.43
CA ILE A 407 33.46 15.71 -32.57
C ILE A 407 32.20 15.97 -31.73
N LEU A 408 32.36 16.05 -30.42
CA LEU A 408 31.21 16.30 -29.54
C LEU A 408 30.76 17.75 -29.64
N ASP A 409 29.46 18.01 -29.51
CA ASP A 409 28.84 19.34 -29.65
C ASP A 409 29.59 20.44 -28.85
N HIS A 410 29.99 20.16 -27.60
CA HIS A 410 30.72 21.15 -26.79
C HIS A 410 32.07 21.60 -27.37
N ALA A 411 32.63 20.84 -28.31
CA ALA A 411 33.91 21.03 -28.97
C ALA A 411 33.81 21.11 -30.50
N ASP A 412 32.63 20.88 -31.08
CA ASP A 412 32.35 21.08 -32.49
C ASP A 412 32.08 22.58 -32.73
N PRO A 413 32.67 23.20 -33.77
CA PRO A 413 32.28 24.53 -34.18
C PRO A 413 31.03 24.63 -35.06
N ASP A 414 30.45 23.51 -35.52
CA ASP A 414 29.32 23.40 -36.46
C ASP A 414 28.50 22.13 -36.11
N ASP A 415 27.76 22.18 -35.00
CA ASP A 415 27.13 21.02 -34.32
C ASP A 415 26.15 20.21 -35.21
N ASP A 416 25.63 20.78 -36.30
CA ASP A 416 24.70 20.10 -37.21
C ASP A 416 25.24 19.92 -38.64
N ASN A 417 26.47 20.37 -38.88
CA ASN A 417 27.23 20.30 -40.13
C ASN A 417 26.47 20.82 -41.36
N ASP A 418 25.60 21.83 -41.18
CA ASP A 418 24.86 22.46 -42.26
C ASP A 418 25.72 23.46 -43.08
N GLY A 419 26.86 23.86 -42.50
CA GLY A 419 27.83 24.77 -43.08
C GLY A 419 27.85 26.18 -42.46
N LEU A 420 27.04 26.43 -41.43
CA LEU A 420 27.17 27.56 -40.51
C LEU A 420 27.74 27.08 -39.18
N THR A 421 28.79 27.74 -38.72
CA THR A 421 29.30 27.49 -37.36
C THR A 421 28.31 27.97 -36.29
N ASP A 422 28.29 27.40 -35.09
CA ASP A 422 27.38 27.83 -34.00
C ASP A 422 27.50 29.33 -33.70
N ALA A 423 28.71 29.90 -33.85
CA ALA A 423 28.94 31.33 -33.68
C ALA A 423 28.29 32.20 -34.79
N ALA A 424 28.23 31.65 -36.01
CA ALA A 424 27.55 32.24 -37.16
C ALA A 424 26.03 32.17 -36.99
N GLU A 425 25.53 31.04 -36.51
CA GLU A 425 24.11 30.82 -36.24
C GLU A 425 23.60 31.65 -35.08
N ALA A 426 24.36 31.73 -33.98
CA ALA A 426 24.06 32.65 -32.89
C ALA A 426 24.01 34.12 -33.35
N THR A 427 24.71 34.46 -34.45
CA THR A 427 24.63 35.80 -35.08
C THR A 427 23.40 35.94 -35.97
N ALA A 428 23.03 34.89 -36.71
CA ALA A 428 21.88 34.86 -37.61
C ALA A 428 20.54 34.66 -36.85
N GLY A 429 20.58 34.10 -35.64
CA GLY A 429 19.41 33.74 -34.84
C GLY A 429 18.91 32.30 -35.08
N THR A 430 19.64 31.50 -35.86
CA THR A 430 19.32 30.09 -36.15
C THR A 430 19.78 29.16 -35.02
N ASN A 431 19.39 27.88 -35.07
CA ASN A 431 19.63 26.90 -34.02
C ASN A 431 20.81 25.98 -34.35
N PRO A 432 21.93 26.04 -33.59
CA PRO A 432 23.12 25.25 -33.87
C PRO A 432 22.97 23.74 -33.89
N LEU A 433 21.92 23.22 -33.24
CA LEU A 433 21.68 21.79 -33.20
C LEU A 433 20.76 21.32 -34.34
N ARG A 434 20.38 22.20 -35.26
CA ARG A 434 19.37 21.89 -36.29
C ARG A 434 19.73 22.55 -37.61
N ALA A 435 20.17 21.71 -38.55
CA ALA A 435 20.57 22.13 -39.89
C ALA A 435 19.48 22.84 -40.72
N ASP A 436 18.25 22.86 -40.23
CA ASP A 436 17.05 23.46 -40.81
C ASP A 436 16.16 23.89 -39.63
N SER A 437 16.29 25.16 -39.26
CA SER A 437 15.70 25.73 -38.04
C SER A 437 14.17 25.79 -38.11
N ASP A 438 13.62 26.20 -39.24
CA ASP A 438 12.16 26.31 -39.45
C ASP A 438 11.51 25.02 -39.97
N GLY A 439 12.31 24.06 -40.45
CA GLY A 439 11.87 22.73 -40.84
C GLY A 439 11.24 22.66 -42.24
N ASP A 440 11.52 23.62 -43.11
CA ASP A 440 10.92 23.71 -44.44
C ASP A 440 11.63 22.86 -45.52
N GLY A 441 12.77 22.27 -45.15
CA GLY A 441 13.58 21.38 -45.98
C GLY A 441 14.74 22.07 -46.69
N LYS A 442 14.98 23.36 -46.45
CA LYS A 442 16.21 24.08 -46.79
C LYS A 442 17.08 24.23 -45.55
N SER A 443 18.40 24.34 -45.75
CA SER A 443 19.32 24.46 -44.61
C SER A 443 19.55 25.91 -44.25
N ASP A 444 19.85 26.17 -42.98
CA ASP A 444 20.10 27.53 -42.49
C ASP A 444 21.25 28.19 -43.25
N ALA A 445 22.32 27.46 -43.54
CA ALA A 445 23.42 27.91 -44.39
C ALA A 445 22.99 28.38 -45.78
N TYR A 446 21.99 27.71 -46.37
CA TYR A 446 21.45 28.09 -47.67
C TYR A 446 20.63 29.38 -47.58
N GLU A 447 19.88 29.57 -46.51
CA GLU A 447 18.88 30.63 -46.36
C GLU A 447 19.50 31.90 -45.77
N VAL A 448 20.36 31.80 -44.76
CA VAL A 448 21.23 32.90 -44.32
C VAL A 448 22.07 33.43 -45.47
N GLY A 449 22.53 32.53 -46.35
CA GLY A 449 23.26 32.88 -47.57
C GLY A 449 24.69 33.37 -47.30
N GLY A 450 25.10 34.47 -47.94
CA GLY A 450 26.51 34.89 -47.96
C GLY A 450 27.01 35.68 -46.75
N SER A 451 26.13 36.06 -45.81
CA SER A 451 26.46 37.00 -44.73
C SER A 451 25.49 36.91 -43.55
N VAL A 452 25.98 36.44 -42.41
CA VAL A 452 25.21 36.34 -41.14
C VAL A 452 24.76 37.69 -40.55
N VAL A 453 25.37 38.80 -40.99
CA VAL A 453 24.98 40.15 -40.54
C VAL A 453 23.98 40.83 -41.48
N THR A 454 23.75 40.24 -42.64
CA THR A 454 22.75 40.67 -43.62
C THR A 454 22.16 39.40 -44.26
N PRO A 455 21.49 38.55 -43.46
CA PRO A 455 20.85 37.33 -43.93
C PRO A 455 19.78 37.63 -44.99
N GLN A 456 19.33 36.61 -45.72
CA GLN A 456 18.22 36.77 -46.66
C GLN A 456 16.93 36.92 -45.87
N ASP A 457 16.16 37.92 -46.28
CA ASP A 457 14.87 38.32 -45.73
C ASP A 457 14.09 38.80 -46.96
N SER A 458 13.09 38.01 -47.36
CA SER A 458 12.52 38.07 -48.71
C SER A 458 11.38 39.10 -48.82
N ASP A 459 10.66 39.36 -47.75
CA ASP A 459 9.61 40.38 -47.67
C ASP A 459 10.03 41.65 -46.90
N GLY A 460 11.12 41.59 -46.11
CA GLY A 460 11.71 42.72 -45.42
C GLY A 460 11.07 43.03 -44.06
N ASP A 461 10.41 42.07 -43.42
CA ASP A 461 9.70 42.26 -42.15
C ASP A 461 10.63 42.22 -40.92
N GLY A 462 11.83 41.66 -41.09
CA GLY A 462 12.88 41.54 -40.08
C GLY A 462 13.04 40.15 -39.46
N ILE A 463 12.22 39.18 -39.86
CA ILE A 463 12.48 37.74 -39.74
C ILE A 463 13.29 37.32 -40.97
N ILE A 464 14.15 36.32 -40.82
CA ILE A 464 15.02 35.88 -41.90
C ILE A 464 14.47 34.60 -42.49
N ASN A 465 14.76 34.34 -43.76
CA ASN A 465 14.31 33.14 -44.47
C ASN A 465 14.66 31.81 -43.77
N ALA A 466 15.68 31.75 -42.92
CA ALA A 466 16.05 30.54 -42.18
C ALA A 466 15.22 30.29 -40.90
N LEU A 467 14.38 31.26 -40.54
CA LEU A 467 13.51 31.21 -39.36
C LEU A 467 12.03 31.28 -39.78
N GLU A 468 11.76 31.17 -41.07
CA GLU A 468 10.48 31.46 -41.66
C GLU A 468 10.21 30.53 -42.83
N SER A 469 9.30 29.60 -42.57
CA SER A 469 9.07 28.46 -43.44
C SER A 469 8.44 28.87 -44.77
N SER A 470 8.99 28.37 -45.87
CA SER A 470 8.38 28.43 -47.20
C SER A 470 7.18 27.49 -47.39
N LEU A 471 6.84 26.71 -46.37
CA LEU A 471 5.74 25.74 -46.40
C LEU A 471 4.55 26.15 -45.54
N GLU A 472 4.77 26.99 -44.53
CA GLU A 472 3.71 27.50 -43.65
C GLU A 472 3.07 28.76 -44.29
N ASP A 473 1.78 28.90 -44.01
CA ASP A 473 0.91 30.01 -44.45
C ASP A 473 -0.05 30.26 -43.26
N ALA A 474 0.45 31.03 -42.29
CA ALA A 474 -0.08 31.08 -40.94
C ALA A 474 -1.47 31.75 -40.84
N ASP A 475 -1.82 32.63 -41.77
CA ASP A 475 -3.15 33.24 -41.88
C ASP A 475 -4.00 32.72 -43.05
N SER A 476 -3.44 31.83 -43.88
CA SER A 476 -4.12 31.18 -44.99
C SER A 476 -4.57 32.13 -46.10
N ASP A 477 -3.85 33.23 -46.32
CA ASP A 477 -4.11 34.17 -47.43
C ASP A 477 -3.58 33.66 -48.79
N GLY A 478 -2.72 32.62 -48.76
CA GLY A 478 -2.12 31.98 -49.92
C GLY A 478 -0.71 32.47 -50.28
N VAL A 479 -0.12 33.33 -49.46
CA VAL A 479 1.30 33.70 -49.43
C VAL A 479 1.97 32.88 -48.33
N ALA A 480 3.12 32.28 -48.61
CA ALA A 480 3.87 31.59 -47.57
C ALA A 480 4.52 32.61 -46.64
N ASP A 481 4.69 32.24 -45.37
CA ASP A 481 5.26 33.11 -44.33
C ASP A 481 6.56 33.78 -44.81
N GLU A 482 7.46 33.04 -45.51
CA GLU A 482 8.74 33.57 -46.02
C GLU A 482 8.63 34.76 -47.00
N HIS A 483 7.42 35.06 -47.47
CA HIS A 483 7.10 36.07 -48.47
C HIS A 483 5.95 36.98 -48.03
N ASP A 484 5.51 36.85 -46.78
CA ASP A 484 4.44 37.63 -46.19
C ASP A 484 4.99 38.56 -45.09
N PRO A 485 4.98 39.89 -45.31
CA PRO A 485 5.50 40.83 -44.32
C PRO A 485 4.71 40.89 -43.01
N LEU A 486 3.53 40.24 -42.90
CA LEU A 486 2.77 40.09 -41.66
C LEU A 486 2.03 38.74 -41.62
N ASN A 487 2.73 37.67 -41.26
CA ASN A 487 2.31 36.24 -41.30
C ASN A 487 0.96 35.90 -40.60
N HIS A 488 0.39 36.84 -39.83
CA HIS A 488 -0.85 36.64 -39.05
C HIS A 488 -1.93 37.66 -39.43
N ASP A 489 -1.79 38.35 -40.56
CA ASP A 489 -2.69 39.39 -41.05
C ASP A 489 -3.02 39.13 -42.52
N ALA A 490 -4.15 38.45 -42.77
CA ALA A 490 -4.57 38.06 -44.12
C ALA A 490 -4.85 39.25 -45.07
N CYS A 491 -4.74 40.49 -44.58
CA CYS A 491 -4.77 41.72 -45.35
C CYS A 491 -3.38 42.20 -45.80
N ALA A 492 -2.31 41.52 -45.43
CA ALA A 492 -0.96 41.73 -45.86
C ALA A 492 -0.47 40.47 -46.59
N PRO A 493 0.39 40.63 -47.62
CA PRO A 493 0.78 41.89 -48.27
C PRO A 493 -0.36 42.51 -49.11
N ASN A 494 -1.50 41.84 -49.26
CA ASN A 494 -2.60 42.26 -50.13
C ASN A 494 -3.90 42.58 -49.36
N PRO A 495 -4.24 43.86 -49.12
CA PRO A 495 -5.43 44.24 -48.35
C PRO A 495 -6.74 43.98 -49.07
N THR A 496 -6.67 43.56 -50.33
CA THR A 496 -7.80 43.18 -51.17
C THR A 496 -7.91 41.66 -51.34
N ALA A 497 -7.11 40.89 -50.59
CA ALA A 497 -7.17 39.44 -50.60
C ALA A 497 -8.53 38.95 -50.11
N ASN A 498 -8.98 37.83 -50.67
CA ASN A 498 -10.27 37.22 -50.35
C ASN A 498 -10.42 36.87 -48.85
N ALA A 499 -9.31 36.63 -48.15
CA ALA A 499 -9.28 36.24 -46.74
C ALA A 499 -9.27 37.43 -45.76
N CYS A 500 -8.98 38.64 -46.24
CA CYS A 500 -8.98 39.88 -45.46
C CYS A 500 -10.42 40.29 -45.07
N ASP A 501 -10.57 40.99 -43.95
CA ASP A 501 -11.80 41.67 -43.49
C ASP A 501 -11.50 43.17 -43.49
N PHE A 502 -11.71 43.81 -44.64
CA PHE A 502 -11.16 45.14 -44.92
C PHE A 502 -11.86 46.25 -44.11
N ASP A 503 -13.15 46.11 -43.79
CA ASP A 503 -13.92 47.07 -43.00
C ASP A 503 -13.99 46.74 -41.49
N GLY A 504 -13.61 45.52 -41.10
CA GLY A 504 -13.56 45.05 -39.72
C GLY A 504 -14.94 44.67 -39.14
N ASP A 505 -15.90 44.32 -39.98
CA ASP A 505 -17.25 43.91 -39.55
C ASP A 505 -17.33 42.43 -39.10
N GLY A 506 -16.27 41.66 -39.36
CA GLY A 506 -16.14 40.25 -39.00
C GLY A 506 -16.45 39.27 -40.14
N LEU A 507 -16.65 39.75 -41.38
CA LEU A 507 -16.75 38.94 -42.59
C LEU A 507 -15.50 39.15 -43.47
N PRO A 508 -14.87 38.08 -43.97
CA PRO A 508 -13.81 38.26 -44.96
C PRO A 508 -14.41 38.69 -46.31
N ASN A 509 -13.70 39.52 -47.07
CA ASN A 509 -14.09 40.13 -48.36
C ASN A 509 -14.74 39.13 -49.33
N VAL A 510 -14.29 37.87 -49.37
CA VAL A 510 -14.92 36.85 -50.24
C VAL A 510 -16.36 36.48 -49.85
N SER A 511 -16.76 36.78 -48.62
CA SER A 511 -18.05 36.44 -48.00
C SER A 511 -18.80 37.67 -47.48
N ASP A 512 -18.19 38.85 -47.54
CA ASP A 512 -18.83 40.12 -47.30
C ASP A 512 -19.60 40.56 -48.57
N GLU A 513 -20.68 41.31 -48.37
CA GLU A 513 -21.43 41.92 -49.47
C GLU A 513 -21.11 43.42 -49.61
N ASP A 514 -20.30 44.01 -48.72
CA ASP A 514 -19.95 45.43 -48.60
C ASP A 514 -18.50 45.59 -48.06
N ASP A 515 -17.50 45.12 -48.81
CA ASP A 515 -16.11 44.86 -48.36
C ASP A 515 -15.43 46.05 -47.63
N ASP A 516 -15.83 47.30 -47.87
CA ASP A 516 -15.26 48.51 -47.28
C ASP A 516 -16.13 49.22 -46.23
N GLY A 517 -17.33 48.69 -45.98
CA GLY A 517 -18.26 49.17 -44.97
C GLY A 517 -18.78 50.59 -45.21
N ASP A 518 -18.71 51.10 -46.44
CA ASP A 518 -19.17 52.45 -46.79
C ASP A 518 -20.71 52.53 -46.89
N GLY A 519 -21.37 51.37 -46.98
CA GLY A 519 -22.81 51.20 -47.09
C GLY A 519 -23.33 50.98 -48.52
N ILE A 520 -22.45 50.68 -49.47
CA ILE A 520 -22.75 50.38 -50.87
C ILE A 520 -22.20 48.99 -51.24
N ALA A 521 -23.07 47.98 -51.13
CA ALA A 521 -22.71 46.61 -51.47
C ALA A 521 -21.96 46.42 -52.82
N ASP A 522 -20.92 45.58 -52.86
CA ASP A 522 -20.00 45.40 -54.02
C ASP A 522 -20.73 45.05 -55.32
N THR A 523 -21.89 44.39 -55.21
CA THR A 523 -22.76 44.08 -56.35
C THR A 523 -23.29 45.31 -57.10
N VAL A 524 -23.22 46.49 -56.47
CA VAL A 524 -23.65 47.79 -57.00
C VAL A 524 -22.46 48.57 -57.59
N GLU A 525 -21.28 48.42 -57.01
CA GLU A 525 -20.04 49.14 -57.38
C GLU A 525 -19.40 48.57 -58.66
N GLY A 526 -19.31 47.24 -58.71
CA GLY A 526 -18.95 46.50 -59.92
C GLY A 526 -17.47 46.21 -60.07
N ASN A 527 -16.79 46.91 -60.97
CA ASN A 527 -15.37 46.67 -61.33
C ASN A 527 -14.58 47.99 -61.40
N GLU A 528 -15.22 49.11 -61.05
CA GLU A 528 -14.65 50.44 -61.16
C GLU A 528 -14.86 51.18 -59.84
N ASP A 529 -13.75 51.37 -59.13
CA ASP A 529 -13.57 52.22 -57.96
C ASP A 529 -14.07 53.65 -58.28
N THR A 530 -15.35 53.89 -57.97
CA THR A 530 -16.08 55.05 -58.51
C THR A 530 -15.80 56.32 -57.70
N ASP A 531 -15.31 56.19 -56.47
CA ASP A 531 -14.99 57.29 -55.57
C ASP A 531 -13.52 57.33 -55.11
N ASN A 532 -12.73 56.37 -55.60
CA ASN A 532 -11.29 56.40 -55.79
C ASN A 532 -10.48 56.05 -54.52
N ASP A 533 -10.95 55.07 -53.73
CA ASP A 533 -10.41 54.67 -52.43
C ASP A 533 -9.70 53.30 -52.40
N GLY A 534 -9.81 52.50 -53.47
CA GLY A 534 -8.95 51.35 -53.72
C GLY A 534 -9.64 50.02 -53.97
N LEU A 535 -10.97 49.93 -53.82
CA LEU A 535 -11.77 48.75 -54.17
C LEU A 535 -12.87 49.10 -55.20
N PRO A 536 -13.29 48.20 -56.09
CA PRO A 536 -14.20 48.50 -57.20
C PRO A 536 -15.67 48.11 -57.05
#